data_AF-A0A7S0ZU45-F1
#
_entry.id   AF-A0A7S0ZU45-F1
#
_cell.length_a   1.000
_cell.length_b   1.000
_cell.length_c   1.000
_cell.angle_alpha   90.00
_cell.angle_beta   90.00
_cell.angle_gamma   90.00
#
_symmetry.space_group_name_H-M   'P 1'
#
loop_
_entity.id
_entity.type
_entity.pdbx_description
1 polymer ?
#
loop_
_entity_poly.entity_id
_entity_poly.type
_entity_poly.pdbx_seq_one_letter_code
_entity_poly.pdbx_strand_id
1 'polypeptide(L)'
;EITSWMRSAKTDRWSVGAMKFIAFVVVCLVPACDAVYPWNVSGPCPQPSDACVTSPNYPKAYGDFEYCEIKVGEDTVTYDIISFDVNTDVDYLEYLSWRFWGTSEAGVYGFADTSIVWSSENTTVNRSGWLLCADFTTTSTTTTTTSTTSTTTTSTTSTTNTTTTTTTT
;
A
#
# COMPACT_ATOMS: atom_id res chain seq x y z
N GLU A 1 48.49 -48.44 -14.57
CA GLU A 1 48.53 -47.01 -14.19
C GLU A 1 47.91 -46.22 -15.35
N ILE A 2 46.73 -45.58 -15.17
CA ILE A 2 46.53 -44.11 -14.96
C ILE A 2 47.08 -43.32 -16.17
N THR A 3 46.38 -42.53 -17.00
CA THR A 3 45.06 -41.84 -16.99
C THR A 3 44.88 -41.12 -18.35
N SER A 4 43.64 -40.67 -18.61
CA SER A 4 43.31 -39.34 -19.17
C SER A 4 42.63 -39.32 -20.55
N TRP A 5 41.35 -38.98 -20.53
CA TRP A 5 40.50 -38.71 -21.68
C TRP A 5 40.45 -37.20 -21.96
N MET A 6 40.99 -36.77 -23.10
CA MET A 6 40.58 -35.51 -23.74
C MET A 6 39.34 -35.80 -24.58
N ARG A 7 38.21 -35.14 -24.29
CA ARG A 7 37.05 -35.20 -25.20
C ARG A 7 37.23 -34.22 -26.35
N SER A 8 37.22 -34.82 -27.54
CA SER A 8 37.34 -34.24 -28.87
C SER A 8 36.21 -33.27 -29.22
N ALA A 9 36.57 -32.31 -30.06
CA ALA A 9 35.71 -31.31 -30.65
C ALA A 9 34.81 -31.86 -31.77
N LYS A 10 33.71 -31.11 -31.99
CA LYS A 10 32.93 -30.84 -33.21
C LYS A 10 32.24 -32.00 -33.94
N THR A 11 30.96 -31.75 -34.24
CA THR A 11 30.19 -31.96 -35.50
C THR A 11 28.69 -31.94 -35.08
N ASP A 12 27.70 -31.34 -35.72
CA ASP A 12 27.53 -30.51 -36.91
C ASP A 12 26.16 -29.81 -36.79
N ARG A 13 25.96 -28.72 -37.54
CA ARG A 13 24.65 -28.10 -37.82
C ARG A 13 23.66 -29.16 -38.35
N TRP A 14 22.35 -29.03 -38.08
CA TRP A 14 21.24 -28.97 -39.04
C TRP A 14 19.87 -29.07 -38.32
N SER A 15 18.88 -28.41 -38.92
CA SER A 15 17.42 -28.52 -38.72
C SER A 15 16.79 -27.84 -37.49
N VAL A 16 16.24 -26.66 -37.76
CA VAL A 16 15.14 -26.05 -36.98
C VAL A 16 13.88 -26.91 -37.15
N GLY A 17 13.78 -27.96 -36.31
CA GLY A 17 12.55 -28.71 -36.09
C GLY A 17 11.67 -27.96 -35.09
N ALA A 18 10.37 -27.87 -35.40
CA ALA A 18 9.36 -27.18 -34.61
C ALA A 18 9.41 -27.57 -33.12
N MET A 19 9.87 -26.64 -32.27
CA MET A 19 9.73 -26.77 -30.83
C MET A 19 8.27 -26.50 -30.48
N LYS A 20 7.53 -27.56 -30.14
CA LYS A 20 6.28 -27.41 -29.41
C LYS A 20 6.60 -26.63 -28.14
N PHE A 21 6.17 -25.37 -28.07
CA PHE A 21 6.13 -24.64 -26.83
C PHE A 21 5.09 -25.33 -25.95
N ILE A 22 5.55 -26.19 -25.04
CA ILE A 22 4.79 -26.47 -23.83
C ILE A 22 4.75 -25.11 -23.13
N ALA A 23 3.62 -24.43 -23.26
CA ALA A 23 3.32 -23.29 -22.41
C ALA A 23 3.35 -23.81 -20.97
N PHE A 24 4.46 -23.60 -20.28
CA PHE A 24 4.45 -23.56 -18.84
C PHE A 24 3.53 -22.40 -18.50
N VAL A 25 2.27 -22.72 -18.24
CA VAL A 25 1.36 -21.80 -17.57
C VAL A 25 2.01 -21.56 -16.21
N VAL A 26 2.71 -20.43 -16.10
CA VAL A 26 3.10 -19.89 -14.81
C VAL A 26 1.80 -19.43 -14.18
N VAL A 27 1.12 -20.35 -13.49
CA VAL A 27 0.06 -19.98 -12.55
C VAL A 27 0.77 -19.32 -11.39
N CYS A 28 0.73 -17.99 -11.34
CA CYS A 28 1.15 -17.24 -10.18
C CYS A 28 0.17 -17.60 -9.03
N LEU A 29 0.56 -18.49 -8.13
CA LEU A 29 -0.27 -18.94 -6.99
C LEU A 29 -0.21 -17.98 -5.78
N VAL A 30 0.08 -16.70 -6.01
CA VAL A 30 0.06 -15.65 -4.98
C VAL A 30 -0.43 -14.37 -5.65
N PRO A 31 -1.48 -13.68 -5.18
CA PRO A 31 -1.98 -12.48 -5.83
C PRO A 31 -1.03 -11.32 -5.53
N ALA A 32 0.08 -11.25 -6.26
CA ALA A 32 0.98 -10.10 -6.30
C ALA A 32 0.82 -9.29 -7.60
N CYS A 33 -0.17 -9.62 -8.42
CA CYS A 33 -0.40 -8.98 -9.71
C CYS A 33 -1.29 -7.72 -9.61
N ASP A 34 -2.03 -7.53 -8.51
CA ASP A 34 -2.90 -6.36 -8.27
C ASP A 34 -2.63 -5.77 -6.88
N ALA A 35 -1.36 -5.50 -6.55
CA ALA A 35 -1.10 -4.61 -5.42
C ALA A 35 -1.62 -3.22 -5.81
N VAL A 36 -2.84 -2.90 -5.39
CA VAL A 36 -3.42 -1.56 -5.50
C VAL A 36 -2.58 -0.65 -4.61
N TYR A 37 -1.59 0.01 -5.21
CA TYR A 37 -0.85 1.06 -4.54
C TYR A 37 -1.72 2.33 -4.60
N PRO A 38 -2.17 2.85 -3.45
CA PRO A 38 -3.06 3.99 -3.43
C PRO A 38 -2.41 5.28 -3.94
N TRP A 39 -1.08 5.31 -4.04
CA TRP A 39 -0.30 6.49 -4.32
C TRP A 39 0.69 6.26 -5.47
N ASN A 40 0.70 7.17 -6.43
CA ASN A 40 1.78 7.33 -7.38
C ASN A 40 2.46 8.69 -7.16
N VAL A 41 3.64 8.67 -6.54
CA VAL A 41 4.36 9.86 -6.11
C VAL A 41 5.47 10.24 -7.10
N SER A 42 5.52 11.51 -7.48
CA SER A 42 6.57 12.13 -8.28
C SER A 42 7.28 13.21 -7.48
N GLY A 43 8.60 13.12 -7.33
CA GLY A 43 9.40 14.04 -6.52
C GLY A 43 9.97 13.39 -5.26
N PRO A 44 10.47 14.19 -4.29
CA PRO A 44 11.21 13.70 -3.13
C PRO A 44 10.33 13.25 -1.96
N CYS A 45 9.00 13.28 -2.09
CA CYS A 45 8.08 12.90 -1.00
C CYS A 45 8.20 11.41 -0.67
N PRO A 46 8.59 11.05 0.56
CA PRO A 46 8.76 9.65 0.94
C PRO A 46 7.43 8.90 1.03
N GLN A 47 7.48 7.60 0.72
CA GLN A 47 6.41 6.64 0.97
C GLN A 47 6.89 5.66 2.07
N PRO A 48 6.68 5.97 3.36
CA PRO A 48 7.17 5.13 4.46
C PRO A 48 6.48 3.76 4.54
N SER A 49 5.32 3.62 3.89
CA SER A 49 4.60 2.36 3.71
C SER A 49 3.79 2.42 2.43
N ASP A 50 3.27 1.28 1.98
CA ASP A 50 2.40 1.20 0.79
C ASP A 50 1.15 2.08 0.92
N ALA A 51 0.71 2.33 2.15
CA ALA A 51 -0.50 3.06 2.47
C ALA A 51 -0.28 4.56 2.73
N CYS A 52 0.96 5.04 2.90
CA CYS A 52 1.19 6.40 3.39
C CYS A 52 2.24 7.16 2.58
N VAL A 53 2.10 8.49 2.57
CA VAL A 53 3.03 9.45 1.96
C VAL A 53 3.31 10.57 2.96
N THR A 54 4.53 11.10 2.98
CA THR A 54 4.90 12.21 3.85
C THR A 54 5.56 13.36 3.12
N SER A 55 5.61 14.52 3.77
CA SER A 55 6.60 15.54 3.38
C SER A 55 8.01 14.98 3.52
N PRO A 56 8.99 15.48 2.77
CA PRO A 56 10.39 15.16 3.01
C PRO A 56 10.78 15.43 4.46
N ASN A 57 11.65 14.57 5.00
CA ASN A 57 12.16 14.60 6.37
C ASN A 57 11.15 14.41 7.52
N TYR A 58 9.85 14.26 7.26
CA TYR A 58 8.83 14.01 8.30
C TYR A 58 9.24 12.86 9.24
N PRO A 59 9.08 12.97 10.57
CA PRO A 59 8.44 14.06 11.33
C PRO A 59 9.37 15.23 11.70
N LYS A 60 10.57 15.29 11.11
CA LYS A 60 11.45 16.47 11.23
C LYS A 60 11.02 17.54 10.24
N ALA A 61 11.61 18.72 10.39
CA ALA A 61 11.34 19.85 9.52
C ALA A 61 11.63 19.50 8.04
N TYR A 62 10.67 19.81 7.16
CA TYR A 62 10.88 19.76 5.72
C TYR A 62 11.89 20.83 5.26
N GLY A 63 12.40 20.71 4.04
CA GLY A 63 13.33 21.66 3.45
C GLY A 63 12.65 22.79 2.66
N ASP A 64 13.47 23.72 2.20
CA ASP A 64 13.06 24.81 1.31
C ASP A 64 12.96 24.34 -0.14
N PHE A 65 12.06 24.97 -0.92
CA PHE A 65 11.89 24.73 -2.36
C PHE A 65 11.58 23.27 -2.73
N GLU A 66 10.88 22.56 -1.85
CA GLU A 66 10.47 21.19 -2.11
C GLU A 66 9.19 21.17 -2.94
N TYR A 67 9.12 20.20 -3.85
CA TYR A 67 7.95 20.00 -4.69
C TYR A 67 7.73 18.52 -4.94
N CYS A 68 6.51 18.04 -4.71
CA CYS A 68 6.09 16.72 -5.16
C CYS A 68 4.63 16.69 -5.59
N GLU A 69 4.30 15.76 -6.48
CA GLU A 69 2.95 15.47 -6.93
C GLU A 69 2.58 14.04 -6.51
N ILE A 70 1.42 13.90 -5.88
CA ILE A 70 0.91 12.64 -5.32
C ILE A 70 -0.39 12.35 -6.04
N LYS A 71 -0.39 11.33 -6.91
CA LYS A 71 -1.61 10.88 -7.59
C LYS A 71 -2.28 9.80 -6.77
N VAL A 72 -3.58 9.95 -6.53
CA VAL A 72 -4.42 8.98 -5.82
C VAL A 72 -4.95 7.97 -6.84
N GLY A 73 -4.73 6.68 -6.61
CA GLY A 73 -5.09 5.62 -7.56
C GLY A 73 -6.60 5.43 -7.73
N GLU A 74 -7.02 4.93 -8.90
CA GLU A 74 -8.42 4.69 -9.31
C GLU A 74 -9.22 3.81 -8.34
N ASP A 75 -8.56 2.79 -7.78
CA ASP A 75 -9.19 1.85 -6.84
C ASP A 75 -9.17 2.34 -5.38
N THR A 76 -8.68 3.58 -5.15
CA THR A 76 -8.35 4.08 -3.83
C THR A 76 -9.50 4.80 -3.15
N VAL A 77 -9.85 4.14 -2.07
CA VAL A 77 -10.70 4.53 -0.99
C VAL A 77 -10.06 5.70 -0.23
N THR A 78 -10.84 6.74 0.03
CA THR A 78 -10.59 7.90 0.92
C THR A 78 -9.26 7.92 1.70
N TYR A 79 -8.56 9.07 1.75
CA TYR A 79 -7.36 9.21 2.58
C TYR A 79 -7.58 10.08 3.81
N ASP A 80 -6.81 9.83 4.86
CA ASP A 80 -6.77 10.61 6.09
C ASP A 80 -5.50 11.46 6.16
N ILE A 81 -5.66 12.68 6.70
CA ILE A 81 -4.53 13.46 7.19
C ILE A 81 -4.25 13.01 8.62
N ILE A 82 -3.13 12.31 8.84
CA ILE A 82 -2.77 11.81 10.18
C ILE A 82 -2.04 12.88 10.99
N SER A 83 -1.27 13.73 10.31
CA SER A 83 -0.50 14.81 10.92
C SER A 83 -0.30 15.91 9.90
N PHE A 84 -0.38 17.16 10.36
CA PHE A 84 -0.27 18.33 9.50
C PHE A 84 0.20 19.55 10.30
N ASP A 85 1.39 20.02 9.97
CA ASP A 85 2.04 21.20 10.50
C ASP A 85 2.87 21.81 9.36
N VAL A 86 2.28 22.78 8.69
CA VAL A 86 2.80 23.45 7.49
C VAL A 86 2.85 24.95 7.75
N ASN A 87 3.86 25.65 7.21
CA ASN A 87 4.04 27.07 7.48
C ASN A 87 2.88 27.89 6.88
N THR A 88 2.20 28.65 7.72
CA THR A 88 0.97 29.37 7.37
C THR A 88 1.19 30.42 6.29
N ASP A 89 0.28 30.49 5.33
CA ASP A 89 0.23 31.49 4.24
C ASP A 89 1.45 31.49 3.29
N VAL A 90 2.33 30.48 3.37
CA VAL A 90 3.55 30.39 2.55
C VAL A 90 3.67 29.02 1.87
N ASP A 91 3.76 27.96 2.67
CA ASP A 91 3.90 26.59 2.19
C ASP A 91 2.51 25.92 2.15
N TYR A 92 2.30 24.95 1.27
CA TYR A 92 0.96 24.35 1.13
C TYR A 92 0.94 22.95 0.54
N LEU A 93 -0.06 22.19 0.97
CA LEU A 93 -0.62 21.11 0.17
C LEU A 93 -1.77 21.68 -0.66
N GLU A 94 -1.79 21.41 -1.96
CA GLU A 94 -2.88 21.78 -2.87
C GLU A 94 -3.66 20.53 -3.28
N TYR A 95 -4.99 20.56 -3.11
CA TYR A 95 -5.91 19.49 -3.50
C TYR A 95 -7.17 20.11 -4.12
N LEU A 96 -7.56 19.67 -5.32
CA LEU A 96 -8.69 20.24 -6.08
C LEU A 96 -8.66 21.78 -6.17
N SER A 97 -7.48 22.36 -6.40
CA SER A 97 -7.23 23.82 -6.42
C SER A 97 -7.42 24.55 -5.08
N TRP A 98 -7.63 23.82 -3.98
CA TRP A 98 -7.64 24.37 -2.62
C TRP A 98 -6.30 24.16 -1.96
N ARG A 99 -5.79 25.19 -1.29
CA ARG A 99 -4.52 25.15 -0.58
C ARG A 99 -4.76 25.04 0.92
N PHE A 100 -3.96 24.19 1.54
CA PHE A 100 -4.02 23.86 2.96
C PHE A 100 -2.67 24.16 3.59
N TRP A 101 -2.68 24.78 4.77
CA TRP A 101 -1.49 25.15 5.56
C TRP A 101 -1.87 25.33 7.03
N GLY A 102 -0.87 25.62 7.87
CA GLY A 102 -1.05 25.71 9.31
C GLY A 102 -1.10 24.33 9.97
N THR A 103 -1.92 24.21 11.00
CA THR A 103 -2.15 22.94 11.70
C THR A 103 -3.57 22.46 11.42
N SER A 104 -3.74 21.19 11.07
CA SER A 104 -5.07 20.59 10.91
C SER A 104 -5.29 19.45 11.89
N GLU A 105 -6.56 19.16 12.16
CA GLU A 105 -7.00 17.97 12.88
C GLU A 105 -7.06 16.77 11.92
N ALA A 106 -7.04 15.54 12.48
CA ALA A 106 -7.16 14.32 11.70
C ALA A 106 -8.57 14.14 11.13
N GLY A 107 -8.67 13.68 9.88
CA GLY A 107 -9.96 13.41 9.23
C GLY A 107 -9.80 12.96 7.78
N VAL A 108 -10.92 12.49 7.21
CA VAL A 108 -10.99 11.99 5.84
C VAL A 108 -11.07 13.15 4.88
N TYR A 109 -10.06 13.26 4.01
CA TYR A 109 -10.01 14.25 2.95
C TYR A 109 -9.84 13.51 1.62
N GLY A 110 -10.75 13.73 0.68
CA GLY A 110 -10.54 13.41 -0.73
C GLY A 110 -11.02 12.05 -1.25
N PHE A 111 -10.86 11.89 -2.56
CA PHE A 111 -11.42 10.81 -3.39
C PHE A 111 -10.38 10.29 -4.38
N ALA A 112 -10.59 9.09 -4.92
CA ALA A 112 -9.81 8.51 -6.03
C ALA A 112 -9.65 9.49 -7.22
N ASP A 113 -8.66 9.23 -8.07
CA ASP A 113 -8.43 9.94 -9.35
C ASP A 113 -8.14 11.42 -9.22
N THR A 114 -7.52 11.79 -8.11
CA THR A 114 -7.13 13.17 -7.84
C THR A 114 -5.63 13.28 -7.68
N SER A 115 -5.14 14.52 -7.70
CA SER A 115 -3.74 14.83 -7.45
C SER A 115 -3.63 15.81 -6.29
N ILE A 116 -2.67 15.53 -5.43
CA ILE A 116 -2.27 16.38 -4.33
C ILE A 116 -0.87 16.89 -4.64
N VAL A 117 -0.65 18.21 -4.50
CA VAL A 117 0.65 18.84 -4.76
C VAL A 117 1.19 19.38 -3.46
N TRP A 118 2.43 19.02 -3.12
CA TRP A 118 3.20 19.67 -2.06
C TRP A 118 4.11 20.72 -2.67
N SER A 119 4.14 21.91 -2.05
CA SER A 119 5.09 22.97 -2.38
C SER A 119 5.55 23.67 -1.10
N SER A 120 6.87 23.79 -0.93
CA SER A 120 7.48 24.72 0.04
C SER A 120 8.27 25.81 -0.68
N GLU A 121 8.35 26.97 -0.04
CA GLU A 121 9.18 28.09 -0.45
C GLU A 121 10.43 28.17 0.43
N ASN A 122 11.33 29.11 0.14
CA ASN A 122 12.45 29.40 1.03
C ASN A 122 11.99 30.26 2.19
N THR A 123 11.99 29.66 3.38
CA THR A 123 11.58 30.33 4.60
C THR A 123 12.54 30.00 5.73
N THR A 124 12.66 30.89 6.71
CA THR A 124 13.43 30.61 7.94
C THR A 124 12.67 29.67 8.89
N VAL A 125 11.46 29.23 8.55
CA VAL A 125 10.54 28.53 9.45
C VAL A 125 9.93 27.31 8.77
N ASN A 126 10.71 26.25 8.66
CA ASN A 126 10.18 24.95 8.26
C ASN A 126 9.51 24.25 9.46
N ARG A 127 8.39 23.57 9.17
CA ARG A 127 7.53 22.90 10.16
C ARG A 127 7.66 21.39 10.08
N SER A 128 7.09 20.66 11.02
CA SER A 128 7.25 19.18 11.09
C SER A 128 6.65 18.44 9.89
N GLY A 129 5.81 19.11 9.09
CA GLY A 129 5.33 18.61 7.81
C GLY A 129 4.02 17.87 7.92
N TRP A 130 3.82 16.89 7.05
CA TRP A 130 2.54 16.18 6.94
C TRP A 130 2.72 14.69 6.71
N LEU A 131 1.70 13.93 7.11
CA LEU A 131 1.54 12.49 6.86
C LEU A 131 0.12 12.23 6.36
N LEU A 132 0.02 11.71 5.15
CA LEU A 132 -1.22 11.22 4.53
C LEU A 132 -1.20 9.70 4.52
N CYS A 133 -2.32 9.08 4.87
CA CYS A 133 -2.48 7.62 4.77
C CYS A 133 -3.82 7.28 4.12
N ALA A 134 -3.82 6.32 3.21
CA ALA A 134 -5.02 5.81 2.57
C ALA A 134 -5.78 4.98 3.59
N ASP A 135 -7.09 5.21 3.72
CA ASP A 135 -7.98 4.33 4.45
C ASP A 135 -8.60 3.35 3.45
N PHE A 136 -8.13 2.12 3.46
CA PHE A 136 -8.72 1.05 2.67
C PHE A 136 -10.04 0.60 3.32
N THR A 137 -11.09 1.43 3.34
CA THR A 137 -12.46 0.89 3.49
C THR A 137 -12.76 0.02 2.28
N THR A 138 -12.43 -1.26 2.42
CA THR A 138 -12.58 -2.28 1.40
C THR A 138 -14.06 -2.30 0.99
N THR A 139 -14.41 -1.60 -0.10
CA THR A 139 -15.65 -1.89 -0.81
C THR A 139 -15.40 -3.17 -1.58
N SER A 140 -15.26 -4.26 -0.81
CA SER A 140 -15.49 -5.60 -1.30
C SER A 140 -16.93 -5.60 -1.77
N THR A 141 -17.12 -5.35 -3.06
CA THR A 141 -18.32 -5.80 -3.77
C THR A 141 -18.29 -7.32 -3.70
N THR A 142 -18.71 -7.84 -2.54
CA THR A 142 -18.93 -9.25 -2.32
C THR A 142 -20.05 -9.61 -3.28
N THR A 143 -19.69 -10.16 -4.43
CA THR A 143 -20.63 -10.88 -5.27
C THR A 143 -21.02 -12.11 -4.46
N THR A 144 -22.07 -11.95 -3.65
CA THR A 144 -22.68 -13.02 -2.84
C THR A 144 -23.20 -14.08 -3.80
N THR A 145 -22.36 -15.07 -4.09
CA THR A 145 -22.81 -16.31 -4.73
C THR A 145 -23.44 -17.15 -3.62
N THR A 146 -24.76 -17.10 -3.53
CA THR A 146 -25.56 -17.87 -2.57
C THR A 146 -25.37 -19.36 -2.81
N SER A 147 -24.43 -19.99 -2.10
CA SER A 147 -24.38 -21.45 -1.97
C SER A 147 -25.25 -21.87 -0.78
N THR A 148 -26.47 -22.29 -1.09
CA THR A 148 -27.41 -22.93 -0.17
C THR A 148 -26.84 -24.26 0.32
N THR A 149 -26.28 -24.29 1.52
CA THR A 149 -25.89 -25.52 2.22
C THR A 149 -26.85 -25.77 3.36
N SER A 150 -27.64 -26.84 3.26
CA SER A 150 -28.57 -27.32 4.27
C SER A 150 -27.82 -28.00 5.42
N THR A 151 -27.74 -27.34 6.57
CA THR A 151 -27.21 -27.92 7.82
C THR A 151 -28.34 -28.41 8.73
N THR A 152 -28.35 -29.71 9.00
CA THR A 152 -29.21 -30.42 9.96
C THR A 152 -28.76 -30.12 11.40
N THR A 153 -29.66 -29.57 12.21
CA THR A 153 -29.45 -29.24 13.63
C THR A 153 -29.55 -30.49 14.51
N THR A 154 -28.51 -30.81 15.28
CA THR A 154 -28.59 -31.76 16.42
C THR A 154 -28.29 -30.99 17.71
N SER A 155 -29.32 -30.82 18.53
CA SER A 155 -29.26 -30.16 19.84
C SER A 155 -28.51 -31.02 20.86
N THR A 156 -27.51 -30.44 21.53
CA THR A 156 -26.90 -31.04 22.73
C THR A 156 -26.89 -30.04 23.89
N THR A 157 -27.41 -30.52 25.01
CA THR A 157 -27.71 -29.84 26.27
C THR A 157 -26.45 -29.47 27.05
N SER A 158 -26.34 -28.21 27.46
CA SER A 158 -25.28 -27.67 28.32
C SER A 158 -25.53 -28.00 29.80
N THR A 159 -24.52 -28.57 30.46
CA THR A 159 -24.51 -28.83 31.91
C THR A 159 -23.58 -27.82 32.61
N THR A 160 -24.14 -27.11 33.59
CA THR A 160 -23.53 -26.06 34.41
C THR A 160 -22.57 -26.65 35.46
N ASN A 161 -21.34 -26.15 35.54
CA ASN A 161 -20.46 -26.37 36.69
C ASN A 161 -20.14 -25.04 37.39
N THR A 162 -20.64 -24.91 38.62
CA THR A 162 -20.41 -23.81 39.57
C THR A 162 -19.06 -24.02 40.27
N THR A 163 -18.17 -23.02 40.24
CA THR A 163 -16.89 -23.02 40.96
C THR A 163 -17.01 -22.15 42.22
N THR A 164 -16.74 -22.75 43.38
CA THR A 164 -16.75 -22.12 44.71
C THR A 164 -15.34 -21.65 45.09
N THR A 165 -15.18 -20.37 45.42
CA THR A 165 -13.93 -19.77 45.91
C THR A 165 -13.89 -19.77 47.44
N THR A 166 -12.82 -20.30 48.05
CA THR A 166 -12.57 -20.24 49.50
C THR A 166 -11.35 -19.35 49.79
N THR A 167 -11.55 -18.30 50.58
CA THR A 167 -10.52 -17.32 50.99
C THR A 167 -10.11 -17.59 52.44
N THR A 168 -8.81 -17.63 52.72
CA THR A 168 -8.21 -17.82 54.05
C THR A 168 -7.45 -16.57 54.47
N THR A 169 -7.72 -16.04 55.67
CA THR A 169 -6.84 -15.17 56.46
C THR A 169 -7.09 -15.45 57.93
#